data_AF-A0AAF0UQN0-F1
#
_entry.id   AF-A0AAF0UQN0-F1
#
_cell.length_a   1.000
_cell.length_b   1.000
_cell.length_c   1.000
_cell.angle_alpha   90.00
_cell.angle_beta   90.00
_cell.angle_gamma   90.00
#
_symmetry.space_group_name_H-M   'P 1'
#
loop_
_entity.id
_entity.type
_entity.pdbx_description
1 polymer ?
#
loop_
_entity_poly.entity_id
_entity_poly.type
_entity_poly.pdbx_seq_one_letter_code
_entity_poly.pdbx_strand_id
1 'polypeptide(L)'
;MHSICVLEVNCLVKGCHKRLRMVHTIEFSNGGSDIQILRVAMYEEQWVSTANLADQSDMELDVKPFSQRRRVQPSELTGSWKVFEMSATPIYGEDNTTETTQGMPYVYLCTENLKKRSLPENPVYFGEEELLDMQDATVLWLPGGVTSYVDVNKDGTLCIGVGWYSDEGVNLVMERDYEADGKLKEVRSKSEMKRRWTNPPPM
;
A
#
# COMPACT_ATOMS: atom_id res chain seq x y z
N MET A 1 1.87 1.08 -31.93
CA MET A 1 2.17 1.06 -30.49
C MET A 1 0.98 1.69 -29.78
N HIS A 2 0.22 0.93 -29.01
CA HIS A 2 -0.85 1.47 -28.17
C HIS A 2 -0.33 1.45 -26.74
N SER A 3 -0.12 2.62 -26.16
CA SER A 3 0.15 2.76 -24.72
C SER A 3 -1.17 2.63 -23.96
N ILE A 4 -1.20 1.78 -22.94
CA ILE A 4 -2.36 1.67 -22.03
C ILE A 4 -2.06 2.49 -20.79
N CYS A 5 -2.97 3.38 -20.41
CA CYS A 5 -2.90 4.14 -19.16
C CYS A 5 -3.89 3.55 -18.14
N VAL A 6 -3.39 3.07 -17.01
CA VAL A 6 -4.23 2.56 -15.91
C VAL A 6 -4.34 3.61 -14.82
N LEU A 7 -5.56 3.82 -14.33
CA LEU A 7 -5.87 4.64 -13.16
C LEU A 7 -6.21 3.73 -11.98
N GLU A 8 -5.28 3.58 -11.05
CA GLU A 8 -5.47 2.78 -9.84
C GLU A 8 -5.73 3.70 -8.65
N VAL A 9 -6.74 3.38 -7.82
CA VAL A 9 -7.05 4.15 -6.60
C VAL A 9 -6.86 3.28 -5.37
N ASN A 10 -5.85 3.59 -4.58
CA ASN A 10 -5.58 2.95 -3.30
C ASN A 10 -6.03 3.84 -2.14
N CYS A 11 -6.57 3.22 -1.09
CA CYS A 11 -7.15 3.92 0.04
C CYS A 11 -6.69 3.31 1.36
N LEU A 12 -5.97 4.10 2.16
CA LEU A 12 -5.53 3.73 3.50
C LEU A 12 -6.27 4.57 4.53
N VAL A 13 -6.77 3.95 5.60
CA VAL A 13 -7.52 4.64 6.66
C VAL A 13 -6.78 4.53 7.98
N LYS A 14 -6.46 5.67 8.60
CA LYS A 14 -5.85 5.76 9.94
C LYS A 14 -6.88 6.24 10.95
N GLY A 15 -7.05 5.49 12.04
CA GLY A 15 -7.85 5.87 13.20
C GLY A 15 -9.34 6.14 12.91
N CYS A 16 -9.89 5.59 11.82
CA CYS A 16 -11.28 5.75 11.37
C CYS A 16 -11.73 7.19 11.01
N HIS A 17 -10.83 8.18 11.03
CA HIS A 17 -11.15 9.57 10.74
C HIS A 17 -10.19 10.22 9.76
N LYS A 18 -9.07 9.58 9.41
CA LYS A 18 -8.17 10.06 8.36
C LYS A 18 -8.05 9.04 7.24
N ARG A 19 -8.04 9.53 6.01
CA ARG A 19 -7.95 8.72 4.80
C ARG A 19 -6.87 9.28 3.89
N LEU A 20 -5.95 8.42 3.46
CA LEU A 20 -5.05 8.69 2.34
C LEU A 20 -5.63 8.01 1.11
N ARG A 21 -5.93 8.79 0.06
CA ARG A 21 -6.22 8.26 -1.27
C ARG A 21 -5.07 8.57 -2.20
N MET A 22 -4.56 7.55 -2.89
CA MET A 22 -3.54 7.69 -3.90
C MET A 22 -4.09 7.24 -5.25
N VAL A 23 -3.84 8.04 -6.28
CA VAL A 23 -4.18 7.74 -7.66
C VAL A 23 -2.89 7.63 -8.48
N HIS A 24 -2.66 6.47 -9.08
CA HIS A 24 -1.56 6.25 -10.02
C HIS A 24 -2.04 6.41 -11.45
N THR A 25 -1.21 7.00 -12.29
CA THR A 25 -1.33 6.91 -13.74
C THR A 25 -0.11 6.16 -14.24
N ILE A 26 -0.31 4.94 -14.72
CA ILE A 26 0.77 4.02 -15.14
C ILE A 26 0.63 3.78 -16.63
N GLU A 27 1.72 3.95 -17.37
CA GLU A 27 1.83 3.61 -18.78
C GLU A 27 2.45 2.23 -18.97
N PHE A 28 1.82 1.42 -19.82
CA PHE A 28 2.36 0.16 -20.31
C PHE A 28 2.77 0.31 -21.77
N SER A 29 4.05 0.10 -22.05
CA SER A 29 4.69 0.18 -23.35
C SER A 29 5.23 -1.21 -23.77
N ASN A 30 5.61 -1.39 -25.04
CA ASN A 30 6.14 -2.66 -25.57
C ASN A 30 5.33 -3.93 -25.18
N GLY A 31 4.00 -3.86 -25.25
CA GLY A 31 3.13 -4.99 -24.92
C GLY A 31 3.14 -5.38 -23.43
N GLY A 32 3.47 -4.44 -22.54
CA GLY A 32 3.48 -4.65 -21.08
C GLY A 32 4.84 -5.00 -20.50
N SER A 33 5.89 -5.08 -21.33
CA SER A 33 7.27 -5.33 -20.88
C SER A 33 7.97 -4.09 -20.32
N ASP A 34 7.42 -2.90 -20.59
CA ASP A 34 7.93 -1.63 -20.09
C ASP A 34 6.82 -0.89 -19.35
N ILE A 35 7.08 -0.53 -18.10
CA ILE A 35 6.08 0.00 -17.17
C ILE A 35 6.64 1.26 -16.55
N GLN A 36 5.88 2.35 -16.68
CA GLN A 36 6.30 3.65 -16.16
C GLN A 36 5.17 4.31 -15.38
N ILE A 37 5.47 4.77 -14.16
CA ILE A 37 4.58 5.65 -13.41
C ILE A 37 4.69 7.06 -14.01
N LEU A 38 3.64 7.52 -14.71
CA LEU A 38 3.59 8.85 -15.30
C LEU A 38 3.23 9.93 -14.26
N ARG A 39 2.28 9.61 -13.37
CA ARG A 39 1.78 10.56 -12.37
C ARG A 39 1.31 9.84 -11.10
N VAL A 40 1.51 10.52 -9.98
CA VAL A 40 0.88 10.17 -8.70
C VAL A 40 0.13 11.40 -8.18
N ALA A 41 -1.13 11.22 -7.78
CA ALA A 41 -1.91 12.21 -7.05
C ALA A 41 -2.27 11.66 -5.67
N MET A 42 -2.13 12.49 -4.63
CA MET A 42 -2.39 12.09 -3.24
C MET A 42 -3.37 13.07 -2.59
N TYR A 43 -4.31 12.51 -1.85
CA TYR A 43 -5.31 13.24 -1.09
C TYR A 43 -5.30 12.72 0.34
N GLU A 44 -5.08 13.60 1.31
CA GLU A 44 -5.37 13.30 2.71
C GLU A 44 -6.67 14.00 3.07
N GLU A 45 -7.60 13.21 3.59
CA GLU A 45 -8.93 13.65 3.97
C GLU A 45 -9.13 13.34 5.43
N GLN A 46 -9.67 14.30 6.18
CA GLN A 46 -10.03 14.13 7.57
C GLN A 46 -11.55 14.28 7.71
N TRP A 47 -12.16 13.30 8.35
CA TRP A 47 -13.54 13.37 8.77
C TRP A 47 -13.62 14.24 10.02
N VAL A 48 -14.33 15.37 9.93
CA VAL A 48 -14.37 16.40 10.98
C VAL A 48 -15.59 16.25 11.88
N SER A 49 -16.76 15.97 11.30
CA SER A 49 -18.02 15.83 12.05
C SER A 49 -19.11 15.16 11.21
N THR A 50 -20.18 14.72 11.88
CA THR A 50 -21.43 14.32 11.22
C THR A 50 -22.13 15.55 10.65
N ALA A 51 -22.83 15.40 9.52
CA ALA A 51 -23.51 16.50 8.82
C ALA A 51 -24.64 17.21 9.61
N ASN A 52 -25.01 16.73 10.80
CA ASN A 52 -26.19 17.19 11.58
C ASN A 52 -25.86 17.82 12.94
N LEU A 53 -24.58 18.14 13.22
CA LEU A 53 -24.21 18.90 14.42
C LEU A 53 -24.13 20.39 14.08
N ALA A 54 -24.57 21.25 15.01
CA ALA A 54 -24.52 22.69 14.86
C ALA A 54 -23.11 23.14 14.45
N ASP A 55 -23.05 24.06 13.49
CA ASP A 55 -21.83 24.52 12.83
C ASP A 55 -20.82 25.02 13.88
N GLN A 56 -19.81 24.19 14.18
CA GLN A 56 -18.58 24.64 14.84
C GLN A 56 -17.64 25.15 13.76
N SER A 57 -18.14 26.05 12.90
CA SER A 57 -17.36 26.76 11.91
C SER A 57 -16.19 27.43 12.63
N ASP A 58 -14.98 27.09 12.21
CA ASP A 58 -13.67 27.52 12.74
C ASP A 58 -12.94 26.54 13.67
N MET A 59 -13.12 25.21 13.50
CA MET A 59 -11.99 24.32 13.81
C MET A 59 -10.90 24.55 12.76
N GLU A 60 -9.85 25.29 13.14
CA GLU A 60 -8.63 25.46 12.34
C GLU A 60 -8.00 24.08 12.11
N LEU A 61 -8.20 23.53 10.92
CA LEU A 61 -7.57 22.28 10.52
C LEU A 61 -6.13 22.59 10.12
N ASP A 62 -5.17 22.23 10.97
CA ASP A 62 -3.74 22.30 10.64
C ASP A 62 -3.37 21.20 9.61
N VAL A 63 -3.82 21.38 8.37
CA VAL A 63 -3.48 20.49 7.25
C VAL A 63 -2.30 21.08 6.51
N LYS A 64 -1.10 20.81 7.01
CA LYS A 64 0.13 21.12 6.28
C LYS A 64 0.12 20.41 4.92
N PRO A 65 0.31 21.10 3.78
CA PRO A 65 0.38 20.46 2.47
C PRO A 65 1.46 19.38 2.41
N PHE A 66 1.22 18.27 1.71
CA PHE A 66 2.20 17.19 1.56
C PHE A 66 3.57 17.70 1.09
N SER A 67 3.61 18.62 0.13
CA SER A 67 4.85 19.19 -0.41
C SER A 67 5.76 19.86 0.63
N GLN A 68 5.21 20.25 1.78
CA GLN A 68 5.94 20.88 2.88
C GLN A 68 6.32 19.89 4.00
N ARG A 69 5.90 18.63 3.89
CA ARG A 69 6.22 17.57 4.87
C ARG A 69 7.50 16.86 4.49
N ARG A 70 8.17 16.27 5.47
CA ARG A 70 9.38 15.47 5.21
C ARG A 70 9.03 14.17 4.47
N ARG A 71 9.98 13.67 3.70
CA ARG A 71 9.94 12.31 3.15
C ARG A 71 10.43 11.32 4.21
N VAL A 72 9.91 10.10 4.18
CA VAL A 72 10.41 8.99 4.98
C VAL A 72 11.76 8.56 4.45
N GLN A 73 12.71 8.30 5.34
CA GLN A 73 13.98 7.68 4.99
C GLN A 73 13.88 6.15 5.07
N PRO A 74 14.55 5.39 4.19
CA PRO A 74 14.55 3.93 4.26
C PRO A 74 14.92 3.35 5.63
N SER A 75 15.84 4.02 6.35
CA SER A 75 16.27 3.64 7.70
C SER A 75 15.16 3.69 8.75
N GLU A 76 14.13 4.51 8.53
CA GLU A 76 12.96 4.58 9.41
C GLU A 76 12.07 3.33 9.26
N LEU A 77 12.14 2.63 8.13
CA LEU A 77 11.42 1.38 7.89
C LEU A 77 12.19 0.13 8.32
N THR A 78 13.47 0.26 8.65
CA THR A 78 14.33 -0.83 9.16
C THR A 78 13.94 -1.25 10.57
N GLY A 79 14.07 -2.55 10.88
CA GLY A 79 13.82 -3.13 12.20
C GLY A 79 12.77 -4.25 12.16
N SER A 80 12.33 -4.67 13.34
CA SER A 80 11.31 -5.72 13.48
C SER A 80 9.91 -5.12 13.54
N TRP A 81 9.00 -5.69 12.75
CA TRP A 81 7.62 -5.27 12.59
C TRP A 81 6.71 -6.45 12.93
N LYS A 82 5.71 -6.18 13.75
CA LYS A 82 4.56 -7.07 13.88
C LYS A 82 3.58 -6.71 12.77
N VAL A 83 3.25 -7.66 11.90
CA VAL A 83 2.43 -7.43 10.71
C VAL A 83 1.12 -8.19 10.87
N PHE A 84 0.02 -7.46 10.77
CA PHE A 84 -1.31 -8.03 10.62
C PHE A 84 -1.74 -7.82 9.19
N GLU A 85 -2.03 -8.89 8.47
CA GLU A 85 -2.40 -8.86 7.07
C GLU A 85 -3.80 -9.43 6.89
N MET A 86 -4.58 -8.74 6.07
CA MET A 86 -5.84 -9.22 5.52
C MET A 86 -5.67 -9.29 4.01
N SER A 87 -5.84 -10.47 3.42
CA SER A 87 -5.92 -10.62 1.98
C SER A 87 -7.36 -10.91 1.53
N ALA A 88 -7.70 -10.45 0.33
CA ALA A 88 -8.99 -10.64 -0.30
C ALA A 88 -8.78 -11.10 -1.76
N THR A 89 -9.18 -12.32 -2.07
CA THR A 89 -9.03 -12.94 -3.39
C THR A 89 -10.40 -13.02 -4.07
N PRO A 90 -10.63 -12.34 -5.22
CA PRO A 90 -11.88 -12.46 -5.95
C PRO A 90 -12.04 -13.87 -6.54
N ILE A 91 -13.26 -14.39 -6.54
CA ILE A 91 -13.61 -15.63 -7.23
C ILE A 91 -14.31 -15.28 -8.54
N TYR A 92 -13.67 -15.60 -9.66
CA TYR A 92 -14.27 -15.50 -10.99
C TYR A 92 -15.07 -16.78 -11.26
N GLY A 93 -16.37 -16.65 -11.55
CA GLY A 93 -17.20 -17.80 -11.93
C GLY A 93 -16.94 -18.26 -13.37
N GLU A 94 -17.13 -19.55 -13.65
CA GLU A 94 -16.93 -20.13 -15.00
C GLU A 94 -18.11 -19.89 -15.96
N ASP A 95 -19.27 -19.41 -15.51
CA ASP A 95 -20.50 -19.50 -16.32
C ASP A 95 -21.17 -18.16 -16.68
N ASN A 96 -21.30 -17.94 -17.99
CA ASN A 96 -22.12 -16.92 -18.66
C ASN A 96 -23.63 -17.27 -18.60
N THR A 97 -24.18 -17.58 -17.43
CA THR A 97 -25.61 -17.84 -17.28
C THR A 97 -26.22 -17.02 -16.16
N THR A 98 -26.86 -15.93 -16.59
CA THR A 98 -28.07 -15.32 -16.02
C THR A 98 -28.28 -15.49 -14.52
N GLU A 99 -27.97 -14.45 -13.73
CA GLU A 99 -28.95 -13.71 -12.91
C GLU A 99 -28.26 -12.61 -12.06
N THR A 100 -28.60 -11.37 -12.41
CA THR A 100 -28.82 -10.19 -11.55
C THR A 100 -28.24 -10.13 -10.11
N THR A 101 -27.37 -9.13 -9.91
CA THR A 101 -27.22 -8.34 -8.65
C THR A 101 -26.51 -8.96 -7.45
N GLN A 102 -25.53 -9.85 -7.64
CA GLN A 102 -24.54 -10.12 -6.57
C GLN A 102 -23.15 -9.70 -7.04
N GLY A 103 -22.51 -8.83 -6.27
CA GLY A 103 -21.13 -8.40 -6.52
C GLY A 103 -20.17 -9.61 -6.49
N MET A 104 -18.98 -9.44 -7.05
CA MET A 104 -17.99 -10.53 -7.08
C MET A 104 -17.70 -11.03 -5.65
N PRO A 105 -17.81 -12.34 -5.39
CA PRO A 105 -17.47 -12.89 -4.08
C PRO A 105 -15.96 -12.86 -3.84
N TYR A 106 -15.56 -12.66 -2.59
CA TYR A 106 -14.16 -12.64 -2.16
C TYR A 106 -13.92 -13.68 -1.07
N VAL A 107 -12.78 -14.37 -1.14
CA VAL A 107 -12.23 -15.14 -0.02
C VAL A 107 -11.32 -14.24 0.79
N TYR A 108 -11.51 -14.21 2.11
CA TYR A 108 -10.69 -13.42 3.01
C TYR A 108 -9.77 -14.31 3.85
N LEU A 109 -8.51 -13.94 3.95
CA LEU A 109 -7.53 -14.58 4.82
C LEU A 109 -6.88 -13.56 5.76
N CYS A 110 -6.85 -13.88 7.04
CA CYS A 110 -6.15 -13.08 8.05
C CYS A 110 -4.89 -13.79 8.50
N THR A 111 -3.74 -13.12 8.46
CA THR A 111 -2.48 -13.66 8.99
C THR A 111 -1.80 -12.67 9.93
N GLU A 112 -1.04 -13.21 10.88
CA GLU A 112 -0.21 -12.44 11.80
C GLU A 112 1.21 -12.99 11.75
N ASN A 113 2.17 -12.13 11.42
CA ASN A 113 3.57 -12.53 11.24
C ASN A 113 4.54 -11.49 11.81
N LEU A 114 5.78 -11.91 12.08
CA LEU A 114 6.87 -11.02 12.46
C LEU A 114 7.81 -10.81 11.27
N LYS A 115 7.90 -9.59 10.74
CA LYS A 115 8.77 -9.24 9.61
C LYS A 115 9.97 -8.44 10.09
N LYS A 116 11.18 -8.84 9.72
CA LYS A 116 12.42 -8.08 9.98
C LYS A 116 12.90 -7.43 8.69
N ARG A 117 13.02 -6.10 8.69
CA ARG A 117 13.53 -5.31 7.56
C ARG A 117 14.95 -4.84 7.87
N SER A 118 15.90 -5.15 7.00
CA SER A 118 17.27 -4.60 7.03
C SER A 118 17.41 -3.44 6.03
N LEU A 119 18.37 -2.55 6.25
CA LEU A 119 18.87 -1.70 5.17
C LEU A 119 19.63 -2.59 4.17
N PRO A 120 19.68 -2.24 2.88
CA PRO A 120 20.62 -2.87 1.96
C PRO A 120 22.05 -2.50 2.38
N GLU A 121 22.69 -3.33 3.19
CA GLU A 121 24.12 -3.29 3.48
C GLU A 121 24.85 -4.25 2.53
N ASN A 122 25.07 -3.86 1.28
CA ASN A 122 25.86 -4.63 0.29
C ASN A 122 25.29 -6.04 -0.08
N PRO A 123 25.54 -6.57 -1.29
CA PRO A 123 24.82 -7.72 -1.83
C PRO A 123 25.49 -9.06 -1.46
N VAL A 124 25.75 -9.32 -0.19
CA VAL A 124 26.29 -10.61 0.26
C VAL A 124 25.21 -11.41 0.99
N TYR A 125 24.49 -12.17 0.15
CA TYR A 125 23.78 -13.42 0.38
C TYR A 125 23.88 -14.04 1.78
N PHE A 126 22.76 -14.21 2.49
CA PHE A 126 22.54 -15.29 3.45
C PHE A 126 21.04 -15.47 3.77
N GLY A 127 20.50 -16.66 3.47
CA GLY A 127 19.29 -17.23 4.09
C GLY A 127 18.03 -17.24 3.22
N GLU A 128 17.68 -18.42 2.69
CA GLU A 128 16.40 -18.73 2.03
C GLU A 128 15.22 -18.71 3.02
N GLU A 129 14.73 -17.54 3.42
CA GLU A 129 13.36 -17.39 3.95
C GLU A 129 12.79 -16.02 3.49
N GLU A 130 11.76 -16.05 2.64
CA GLU A 130 10.91 -14.93 2.19
C GLU A 130 11.60 -13.57 1.96
N LEU A 131 12.60 -13.55 1.08
CA LEU A 131 13.22 -12.34 0.51
C LEU A 131 12.44 -11.81 -0.72
N LEU A 132 11.11 -11.80 -0.68
CA LEU A 132 10.31 -11.15 -1.72
C LEU A 132 10.04 -9.67 -1.36
N ASP A 133 10.58 -8.83 -2.24
CA ASP A 133 9.92 -7.67 -2.85
C ASP A 133 9.92 -6.33 -2.11
N MET A 134 11.11 -5.84 -1.76
CA MET A 134 11.37 -4.39 -1.89
C MET A 134 12.76 -4.05 -2.45
N GLN A 135 13.61 -5.03 -2.78
CA GLN A 135 14.94 -4.77 -3.33
C GLN A 135 14.93 -4.57 -4.84
N ASP A 136 14.01 -5.23 -5.58
CA ASP A 136 13.92 -5.13 -7.04
C ASP A 136 12.92 -4.05 -7.50
N ALA A 137 11.97 -3.67 -6.64
CA ALA A 137 10.99 -2.61 -6.92
C ALA A 137 11.58 -1.21 -6.69
N THR A 138 11.43 -0.32 -7.67
CA THR A 138 11.77 1.10 -7.49
C THR A 138 10.69 1.78 -6.63
N VAL A 139 11.03 2.10 -5.38
CA VAL A 139 10.12 2.77 -4.43
C VAL A 139 10.16 4.29 -4.60
N LEU A 140 8.98 4.88 -4.82
CA LEU A 140 8.74 6.32 -4.72
C LEU A 140 8.58 6.73 -3.25
N TRP A 141 9.56 7.46 -2.72
CA TRP A 141 9.55 8.05 -1.39
C TRP A 141 8.88 9.43 -1.44
N LEU A 142 7.61 9.48 -1.08
CA LEU A 142 6.78 10.68 -1.15
C LEU A 142 6.73 11.40 0.20
N PRO A 143 6.44 12.71 0.22
CA PRO A 143 6.28 13.44 1.47
C PRO A 143 5.15 12.91 2.35
N GLY A 144 5.23 13.17 3.66
CA GLY A 144 4.13 12.92 4.60
C GLY A 144 3.92 11.46 4.97
N GLY A 145 4.99 10.67 5.00
CA GLY A 145 4.90 9.26 5.41
C GLY A 145 4.66 8.29 4.26
N VAL A 146 4.49 8.79 3.05
CA VAL A 146 3.90 8.00 1.96
C VAL A 146 4.97 7.33 1.11
N THR A 147 4.77 6.05 0.82
CA THR A 147 5.58 5.29 -0.15
C THR A 147 4.68 4.70 -1.23
N SER A 148 5.24 4.48 -2.40
CA SER A 148 4.57 3.71 -3.44
C SER A 148 5.54 3.01 -4.36
N TYR A 149 5.15 1.89 -4.91
CA TYR A 149 5.92 1.16 -5.90
C TYR A 149 4.99 0.46 -6.87
N VAL A 150 5.55 0.13 -8.03
CA VAL A 150 4.96 -0.76 -9.02
C VAL A 150 6.04 -1.77 -9.37
N ASP A 151 5.68 -3.05 -9.36
CA ASP A 151 6.59 -4.15 -9.63
C ASP A 151 5.91 -5.21 -10.50
N VAL A 152 6.70 -5.99 -11.23
CA VAL A 152 6.22 -7.16 -11.97
C VAL A 152 6.99 -8.37 -11.49
N ASN A 153 6.27 -9.27 -10.84
CA ASN A 153 6.82 -10.50 -10.31
C ASN A 153 7.25 -11.43 -11.44
N LYS A 154 8.10 -12.41 -11.12
CA LYS A 154 8.61 -13.41 -12.09
C LYS A 154 7.50 -14.22 -12.76
N ASP A 155 6.33 -14.33 -12.14
CA ASP A 155 5.15 -14.99 -12.69
C ASP A 155 4.31 -14.09 -13.62
N GLY A 156 4.75 -12.85 -13.85
CA GLY A 156 4.06 -11.85 -14.66
C GLY A 156 2.96 -11.09 -13.91
N THR A 157 2.83 -11.28 -12.59
CA THR A 157 1.86 -10.54 -11.77
C THR A 157 2.32 -9.09 -11.59
N LEU A 158 1.47 -8.13 -11.96
CA LEU A 158 1.68 -6.71 -11.69
C LEU A 158 1.24 -6.39 -10.25
N CYS A 159 2.19 -5.94 -9.42
CA CYS A 159 1.93 -5.51 -8.05
C CYS A 159 1.97 -3.97 -7.97
N ILE A 160 0.89 -3.35 -7.47
CA ILE A 160 0.85 -1.92 -7.16
C ILE A 160 0.73 -1.76 -5.65
N GLY A 161 1.73 -1.16 -5.03
CA GLY A 161 1.80 -0.98 -3.58
C GLY A 161 1.77 0.49 -3.14
N VAL A 162 1.08 0.74 -2.03
CA VAL A 162 1.05 2.04 -1.34
C VAL A 162 1.25 1.83 0.15
N GLY A 163 2.19 2.59 0.74
CA GLY A 163 2.44 2.64 2.17
C GLY A 163 2.14 4.01 2.76
N TRP A 164 1.68 4.04 4.01
CA TRP A 164 1.51 5.26 4.80
C TRP A 164 2.06 5.06 6.21
N TYR A 165 3.29 5.51 6.40
CA TYR A 165 4.01 5.47 7.65
C TYR A 165 3.70 6.68 8.53
N SER A 166 3.49 6.43 9.80
CA SER A 166 3.34 7.45 10.83
C SER A 166 4.50 7.43 11.82
N ASP A 167 4.78 8.60 12.39
CA ASP A 167 5.76 8.83 13.44
C ASP A 167 5.49 8.05 14.75
N GLU A 168 4.28 7.55 14.94
CA GLU A 168 3.91 6.60 16.00
C GLU A 168 4.57 5.22 15.83
N GLY A 169 5.15 4.92 14.65
CA GLY A 169 5.71 3.60 14.35
C GLY A 169 4.71 2.64 13.72
N VAL A 170 3.59 3.14 13.21
CA VAL A 170 2.60 2.37 12.45
C VAL A 170 2.80 2.62 10.97
N ASN A 171 2.87 1.57 10.16
CA ASN A 171 2.84 1.63 8.71
C ASN A 171 1.62 0.88 8.19
N LEU A 172 0.76 1.58 7.46
CA LEU A 172 -0.35 0.96 6.74
C LEU A 172 0.09 0.68 5.32
N VAL A 173 -0.16 -0.52 4.80
CA VAL A 173 0.21 -0.89 3.42
C VAL A 173 -0.99 -1.50 2.72
N MET A 174 -1.20 -1.14 1.46
CA MET A 174 -2.14 -1.78 0.57
C MET A 174 -1.43 -2.18 -0.72
N GLU A 175 -1.61 -3.42 -1.12
CA GLU A 175 -1.06 -4.00 -2.35
C GLU A 175 -2.20 -4.57 -3.17
N ARG A 176 -2.11 -4.39 -4.48
CA ARG A 176 -3.03 -4.98 -5.45
C ARG A 176 -2.21 -5.70 -6.50
N ASP A 177 -2.47 -7.00 -6.59
CA ASP A 177 -1.84 -7.88 -7.53
C ASP A 177 -2.80 -8.11 -8.70
N TYR A 178 -2.31 -7.94 -9.92
CA TYR A 178 -3.06 -8.13 -11.15
C TYR A 178 -2.40 -9.21 -11.99
N GLU A 179 -3.20 -10.10 -12.55
CA GLU A 179 -2.72 -11.10 -13.51
C GLU A 179 -2.39 -10.46 -14.86
N ALA A 180 -1.70 -11.20 -15.73
CA ALA A 180 -1.30 -10.72 -17.05
C ALA A 180 -2.49 -10.36 -17.96
N ASP A 181 -3.69 -10.89 -17.69
CA ASP A 181 -4.93 -10.54 -18.39
C ASP A 181 -5.60 -9.27 -17.84
N GLY A 182 -5.01 -8.64 -16.83
CA GLY A 182 -5.50 -7.43 -16.17
C GLY A 182 -6.54 -7.68 -15.08
N LYS A 183 -6.90 -8.94 -14.79
CA LYS A 183 -7.81 -9.26 -13.68
C LYS A 183 -7.12 -9.06 -12.34
N LEU A 184 -7.89 -8.59 -11.36
CA LEU A 184 -7.42 -8.50 -9.98
C LEU A 184 -7.21 -9.92 -9.43
N LYS A 185 -5.99 -10.23 -9.01
CA LYS A 185 -5.60 -11.50 -8.40
C LYS A 185 -5.86 -11.49 -6.91
N GLU A 186 -5.41 -10.43 -6.22
CA GLU A 186 -5.50 -10.32 -4.77
C GLU A 186 -5.38 -8.86 -4.33
N VAL A 187 -6.08 -8.50 -3.26
CA VAL A 187 -5.82 -7.27 -2.51
C VAL A 187 -5.28 -7.65 -1.14
N ARG A 188 -4.10 -7.13 -0.77
CA ARG A 188 -3.54 -7.28 0.58
C ARG A 188 -3.56 -5.95 1.31
N SER A 189 -4.09 -5.95 2.52
CA SER A 189 -4.08 -4.81 3.43
C SER A 189 -3.31 -5.18 4.69
N LYS A 190 -2.24 -4.46 4.98
CA LYS A 190 -1.34 -4.71 6.11
C LYS A 190 -1.38 -3.55 7.10
N SER A 191 -1.47 -3.88 8.38
CA SER A 191 -1.19 -2.99 9.49
C SER A 191 0.09 -3.44 10.16
N GLU A 192 1.15 -2.66 9.99
CA GLU A 192 2.49 -3.00 10.48
C GLU A 192 2.85 -2.12 11.67
N MET A 193 3.20 -2.76 12.78
CA MET A 193 3.55 -2.10 14.04
C MET A 193 5.04 -2.30 14.31
N LYS A 194 5.81 -1.21 14.29
CA LYS A 194 7.23 -1.26 14.60
C LYS A 194 7.41 -1.56 16.08
N ARG A 195 8.14 -2.63 16.39
CA ARG A 195 8.37 -3.05 17.77
C ARG A 195 9.30 -2.05 18.47
N ARG A 196 8.74 -1.11 19.24
CA ARG A 196 9.46 -0.18 20.13
C ARG A 196 9.52 -0.78 21.54
N TRP A 197 10.39 -1.75 21.78
CA TRP A 197 10.69 -2.12 23.17
C TRP A 197 11.65 -1.07 23.75
N THR A 198 11.15 -0.23 24.65
CA THR A 198 11.99 0.59 25.53
C THR A 198 12.64 -0.33 26.56
N ASN A 199 13.83 -0.84 26.24
CA ASN A 199 14.69 -1.70 27.06
C ASN A 199 14.03 -3.01 27.56
N PRO A 200 14.75 -4.14 27.60
CA PRO A 200 14.33 -5.23 28.48
C PRO A 200 14.29 -4.70 29.92
N PRO A 201 13.38 -5.18 30.79
CA PRO A 201 13.47 -4.90 32.21
C PRO A 201 14.88 -5.28 32.70
N PRO A 202 15.52 -4.48 33.58
CA PRO A 202 16.82 -4.84 34.11
C PRO A 202 16.72 -6.24 34.74
N MET A 203 17.65 -7.11 34.36
CA MET A 203 17.85 -8.41 35.03
C MET A 203 18.24 -8.19 36.48
#